data_AF-A0A8T7C5F0-F1
#
_entry.id   AF-A0A8T7C5F0-F1
#
_cell.length_a   1.000
_cell.length_b   1.000
_cell.length_c   1.000
_cell.angle_alpha   90.00
_cell.angle_beta   90.00
_cell.angle_gamma   90.00
#
_symmetry.space_group_name_H-M   'P 1'
#
loop_
_entity.id
_entity.type
_entity.pdbx_description
1 polymer ?
#
loop_
_entity_poly.entity_id
_entity_poly.type
_entity_poly.pdbx_seq_one_letter_code
_entity_poly.pdbx_strand_id
1 'polypeptide(L)'
;MTADNQTLTGLLKQRIAILDGAMGTMIQSYGLDESQYRGDRFEDWHLDLKGNNDLLSLTQPDIIRDIHRDYLRAGADIIETNTFNANAPSMGDYGMEDLVNELNVHAATLA
;
A
#
# COMPACT_ATOMS: atom_id res chain seq x y z
N MET A 1 -13.88 20.76 6.64
CA MET A 1 -13.73 20.16 5.30
C MET A 1 -14.85 19.17 5.08
N THR A 2 -15.92 19.57 4.41
CA THR A 2 -16.90 18.60 3.87
C THR A 2 -16.32 18.11 2.55
N ALA A 3 -15.55 17.02 2.60
CA ALA A 3 -15.10 16.37 1.38
C ALA A 3 -16.34 16.00 0.56
N ASP A 4 -16.37 16.46 -0.68
CA ASP A 4 -17.56 16.54 -1.50
C ASP A 4 -17.97 15.13 -1.94
N ASN A 5 -18.83 14.47 -1.15
CA ASN A 5 -19.44 13.17 -1.43
C ASN A 5 -20.19 13.15 -2.78
N GLN A 6 -20.36 14.33 -3.40
CA GLN A 6 -20.86 14.56 -4.75
C GLN A 6 -19.94 14.01 -5.86
N THR A 7 -18.63 13.87 -5.62
CA THR A 7 -17.68 13.41 -6.66
C THR A 7 -17.80 11.90 -6.94
N LEU A 8 -17.65 11.05 -5.92
CA LEU A 8 -17.80 9.60 -6.08
C LEU A 8 -19.25 9.22 -6.40
N THR A 9 -20.22 9.74 -5.65
CA THR A 9 -21.66 9.48 -5.92
C THR A 9 -22.06 9.97 -7.31
N GLY A 10 -21.49 11.08 -7.77
CA GLY A 10 -21.69 11.59 -9.14
C GLY A 10 -21.16 10.64 -10.19
N LEU A 11 -19.92 10.16 -10.03
CA LEU A 11 -19.31 9.17 -10.92
C LEU A 11 -20.16 7.89 -11.01
N LEU A 12 -20.57 7.34 -9.86
CA LEU A 12 -21.37 6.12 -9.76
C LEU A 12 -22.77 6.24 -10.38
N LYS A 13 -23.33 7.46 -10.46
CA LYS A 13 -24.60 7.72 -11.17
C LYS A 13 -24.44 7.74 -12.69
N GLN A 14 -23.25 8.06 -13.20
CA GLN A 14 -22.98 8.22 -14.63
C GLN A 14 -22.53 6.91 -15.28
N ARG A 15 -21.73 6.11 -14.56
CA ARG A 15 -21.20 4.83 -15.05
C ARG A 15 -20.73 3.94 -13.90
N ILE A 16 -20.39 2.69 -14.24
CA ILE A 16 -19.67 1.79 -13.36
C ILE A 16 -18.25 2.37 -13.15
N ALA A 17 -17.86 2.53 -11.88
CA ALA A 17 -16.50 2.87 -11.49
C ALA A 17 -15.66 1.59 -11.32
N ILE A 18 -14.41 1.64 -11.72
CA ILE A 18 -13.48 0.51 -11.67
C ILE A 18 -12.54 0.70 -10.47
N LEU A 19 -12.54 -0.27 -9.56
CA LEU A 19 -11.53 -0.40 -8.51
C LEU A 19 -10.27 -1.04 -9.09
N ASP A 20 -9.12 -0.74 -8.51
CA ASP A 20 -7.85 -1.33 -8.91
C ASP A 20 -7.77 -2.85 -8.64
N GLY A 21 -6.64 -3.42 -9.05
CA GLY A 21 -6.38 -4.84 -8.89
C GLY A 21 -5.57 -5.19 -7.64
N ALA A 22 -5.16 -6.45 -7.55
CA ALA A 22 -4.43 -6.97 -6.39
C ALA A 22 -3.00 -6.41 -6.26
N MET A 23 -2.79 -5.50 -5.30
CA MET A 23 -1.48 -4.98 -4.87
C MET A 23 -0.45 -6.09 -4.62
N GLY A 24 -0.80 -7.12 -3.84
CA GLY A 24 0.11 -8.21 -3.50
C GLY A 24 0.58 -9.03 -4.72
N THR A 25 -0.26 -9.20 -5.74
CA THR A 25 0.14 -9.92 -6.97
C THR A 25 1.16 -9.09 -7.76
N MET A 26 0.97 -7.77 -7.81
CA MET A 26 1.92 -6.87 -8.46
C MET A 26 3.25 -6.85 -7.72
N ILE A 27 3.25 -6.74 -6.39
CA ILE A 27 4.47 -6.81 -5.56
C ILE A 27 5.24 -8.11 -5.81
N GLN A 28 4.56 -9.25 -5.88
CA GLN A 28 5.20 -10.55 -6.15
C GLN A 28 5.97 -10.57 -7.48
N SER A 29 5.51 -9.83 -8.49
CA SER A 29 6.18 -9.76 -9.80
C SER A 29 7.56 -9.09 -9.77
N TYR A 30 7.84 -8.26 -8.76
CA TYR A 30 9.14 -7.61 -8.58
C TYR A 30 10.19 -8.55 -7.96
N GLY A 31 9.80 -9.72 -7.44
CA GLY A 31 10.73 -10.73 -6.93
C GLY A 31 11.56 -10.27 -5.72
N LEU A 32 11.01 -9.40 -4.88
CA LEU A 32 11.74 -8.75 -3.79
C LEU A 32 12.32 -9.77 -2.78
N ASP A 33 13.54 -9.49 -2.33
CA ASP A 33 14.22 -10.24 -1.28
C ASP A 33 14.12 -9.59 0.10
N GLU A 34 14.61 -10.29 1.12
CA GLU A 34 14.58 -9.83 2.51
C GLU A 34 15.27 -8.47 2.71
N SER A 35 16.38 -8.23 2.00
CA SER A 35 17.11 -6.96 2.10
C SER A 35 16.29 -5.79 1.56
N GLN A 36 15.52 -6.03 0.49
CA GLN A 36 14.63 -5.03 -0.09
C GLN A 36 13.40 -4.76 0.79
N TYR A 37 12.86 -5.77 1.48
CA TYR A 37 11.80 -5.55 2.46
C TYR A 37 12.29 -4.73 3.65
N ARG A 38 13.50 -5.00 4.14
CA ARG A 38 14.15 -4.25 5.23
C ARG A 38 14.46 -2.80 4.85
N GLY A 39 14.99 -2.60 3.64
CA GLY A 39 15.62 -1.33 3.28
C GLY A 39 16.68 -0.90 4.29
N ASP A 40 17.10 0.36 4.21
CA ASP A 40 18.17 0.87 5.08
C ASP A 40 17.71 0.99 6.54
N ARG A 41 16.42 1.27 6.77
CA ARG A 41 15.90 1.57 8.12
C ARG A 41 15.79 0.34 9.01
N PHE A 42 15.56 -0.84 8.42
CA PHE A 42 15.28 -2.07 9.16
C PHE A 42 16.31 -3.17 8.86
N GLU A 43 17.50 -2.81 8.40
CA GLU A 43 18.61 -3.72 8.07
C GLU A 43 18.84 -4.73 9.22
N ASP A 44 19.01 -4.23 10.45
CA ASP A 44 19.28 -5.02 11.65
C ASP A 44 18.01 -5.48 12.41
N TRP A 45 16.83 -5.45 11.79
CA TRP A 45 15.60 -5.87 12.47
C TRP A 45 15.63 -7.35 12.87
N HIS A 46 15.20 -7.66 14.09
CA HIS A 46 15.42 -8.96 14.73
C HIS A 46 14.50 -10.10 14.24
N LEU A 47 13.53 -9.80 13.38
CA LEU A 47 12.59 -10.74 12.75
C LEU A 47 12.67 -10.62 11.23
N ASP A 48 12.28 -11.68 10.52
CA ASP A 48 12.14 -11.66 9.06
C ASP A 48 10.99 -10.74 8.64
N LEU A 49 11.21 -9.91 7.61
CA LEU A 49 10.24 -8.91 7.16
C LEU A 49 9.65 -9.23 5.78
N LYS A 50 10.24 -10.15 5.02
CA LYS A 50 9.68 -10.60 3.74
C LYS A 50 8.28 -11.17 3.93
N GLY A 51 7.34 -10.62 3.17
CA GLY A 51 5.91 -10.92 3.28
C GLY A 51 5.10 -9.80 3.93
N ASN A 52 5.75 -8.89 4.67
CA ASN A 52 5.12 -7.66 5.15
C ASN A 52 5.02 -6.63 4.01
N ASN A 53 4.04 -6.80 3.13
CA ASN A 53 3.87 -5.93 1.95
C ASN A 53 3.57 -4.47 2.31
N ASP A 54 2.86 -4.23 3.41
CA ASP A 54 2.52 -2.90 3.89
C ASP A 54 3.79 -2.08 4.23
N LEU A 55 4.84 -2.74 4.74
CA LEU A 55 6.16 -2.14 5.02
C LEU A 55 6.82 -1.52 3.79
N LEU A 56 6.55 -2.06 2.60
CA LEU A 56 7.11 -1.56 1.35
C LEU A 56 6.66 -0.11 1.06
N SER A 57 5.59 0.38 1.68
CA SER A 57 5.22 1.80 1.64
C SER A 57 6.28 2.71 2.27
N LEU A 58 7.14 2.19 3.15
CA LEU A 58 8.28 2.89 3.76
C LEU A 58 9.59 2.54 3.08
N THR A 59 9.82 1.26 2.77
CA THR A 59 11.13 0.77 2.33
C THR A 59 11.29 0.75 0.81
N GLN A 60 10.18 0.63 0.06
CA GLN A 60 10.16 0.62 -1.42
C GLN A 60 9.04 1.53 -1.98
N PRO A 61 8.97 2.81 -1.58
CA PRO A 61 7.83 3.68 -1.90
C PRO A 61 7.64 3.93 -3.40
N ASP A 62 8.70 3.87 -4.20
CA ASP A 62 8.59 4.05 -5.64
C ASP A 62 7.94 2.84 -6.33
N ILE A 63 8.19 1.62 -5.86
CA ILE A 63 7.52 0.40 -6.36
C ILE A 63 6.01 0.50 -6.10
N ILE A 64 5.61 0.84 -4.87
CA ILE A 64 4.19 0.98 -4.49
C ILE A 64 3.50 2.06 -5.33
N ARG A 65 4.16 3.22 -5.52
CA ARG A 65 3.64 4.31 -6.34
C ARG A 65 3.47 3.91 -7.81
N ASP A 66 4.42 3.16 -8.35
CA ASP A 66 4.34 2.70 -9.74
C ASP A 66 3.23 1.67 -9.95
N ILE A 67 2.97 0.79 -8.97
CA ILE A 67 1.81 -0.13 -9.01
C ILE A 67 0.49 0.65 -9.05
N HIS A 68 0.31 1.67 -8.21
CA HIS A 68 -0.89 2.52 -8.26
C HIS A 68 -1.03 3.24 -9.61
N ARG A 69 0.08 3.73 -10.17
CA ARG A 69 0.08 4.38 -11.49
C ARG A 69 -0.31 3.42 -12.60
N ASP A 70 0.11 2.17 -12.54
CA ASP A 70 -0.25 1.16 -13.53
C ASP A 70 -1.74 0.77 -13.44
N TYR A 71 -2.25 0.61 -12.21
CA TYR A 71 -3.62 0.95 -11.77
C TYR A 71 -4.37 1.96 -12.64
N LEU A 72 -4.01 3.22 -12.42
CA LEU A 72 -4.68 4.36 -13.01
C LEU A 72 -4.55 4.37 -14.54
N ARG A 73 -3.39 3.99 -15.08
CA ARG A 73 -3.14 3.89 -16.53
C ARG A 73 -3.98 2.81 -17.20
N ALA A 74 -4.26 1.71 -16.50
CA ALA A 74 -5.15 0.64 -16.97
C ALA A 74 -6.64 1.05 -16.93
N GLY A 75 -6.97 2.19 -16.32
CA GLY A 75 -8.32 2.75 -16.27
C GLY A 75 -9.04 2.56 -14.94
N ALA A 76 -8.33 2.27 -13.86
CA ALA A 76 -8.91 2.32 -12.51
C ALA A 76 -9.37 3.75 -12.18
N ASP A 77 -10.56 3.87 -11.60
CA ASP A 77 -11.13 5.11 -11.09
C ASP A 77 -10.88 5.30 -9.59
N ILE A 78 -10.72 4.18 -8.89
CA ILE A 78 -10.53 4.09 -7.45
C ILE A 78 -9.32 3.19 -7.24
N ILE A 79 -8.43 3.61 -6.35
CA ILE A 79 -7.27 2.84 -5.92
C ILE A 79 -7.35 2.62 -4.42
N GLU A 80 -6.85 1.48 -3.96
CA GLU A 80 -6.72 1.17 -2.54
C GLU A 80 -5.34 1.63 -2.04
N THR A 81 -5.22 2.01 -0.77
CA THR A 81 -3.91 2.17 -0.14
C THR A 81 -3.26 0.81 0.14
N ASN A 82 -1.93 0.73 0.13
CA ASN A 82 -1.20 -0.49 0.52
C ASN A 82 -1.21 -0.69 2.05
N THR A 83 -2.39 -0.99 2.62
CA THR A 83 -2.65 -1.00 4.08
C THR A 83 -3.52 -2.18 4.54
N PHE A 84 -3.57 -3.28 3.78
CA PHE A 84 -4.41 -4.44 4.13
C PHE A 84 -4.08 -5.00 5.53
N ASN A 85 -2.80 -5.03 5.90
CA ASN A 85 -2.32 -5.51 7.20
C ASN A 85 -1.72 -4.41 8.09
N ALA A 86 -1.82 -3.13 7.72
CA ALA A 86 -1.30 -2.01 8.50
C ALA A 86 -2.15 -1.72 9.76
N ASN A 87 -2.24 -2.70 10.66
CA ASN A 87 -2.94 -2.66 11.94
C ASN A 87 -2.10 -3.36 13.02
N ALA A 88 -2.37 -3.09 14.30
CA ALA A 88 -1.52 -3.56 15.39
C ALA A 88 -1.43 -5.10 15.49
N PRO A 89 -2.52 -5.89 15.43
CA PRO A 89 -2.43 -7.35 15.42
C PRO A 89 -1.52 -7.90 14.32
N SER A 90 -1.70 -7.46 13.07
CA SER A 90 -0.92 -7.96 11.94
C SER A 90 0.53 -7.48 11.98
N MET A 91 0.79 -6.25 12.42
CA MET A 91 2.17 -5.76 12.58
C MET A 91 2.90 -6.41 13.77
N GLY A 92 2.17 -6.97 14.73
CA GLY A 92 2.73 -7.71 15.86
C GLY A 92 3.46 -8.99 15.44
N ASP A 93 3.06 -9.62 14.33
CA ASP A 93 3.79 -10.76 13.76
C ASP A 93 5.23 -10.38 13.31
N TYR A 94 5.48 -9.08 13.12
CA TYR A 94 6.78 -8.50 12.72
C TYR A 94 7.41 -7.63 13.83
N GLY A 95 6.77 -7.50 15.00
CA GLY A 95 7.19 -6.61 16.09
C GLY A 95 7.12 -5.11 15.76
N MET A 96 6.27 -4.72 14.81
CA MET A 96 6.21 -3.38 14.21
C MET A 96 4.93 -2.60 14.57
N GLU A 97 4.28 -2.93 15.69
CA GLU A 97 3.00 -2.32 16.10
C GLU A 97 3.07 -0.79 16.19
N ASP A 98 4.21 -0.25 16.63
CA ASP A 98 4.44 1.19 16.77
C ASP A 98 4.50 1.93 15.42
N LEU A 99 4.67 1.21 14.31
CA LEU A 99 4.74 1.77 12.96
C LEU A 99 3.37 1.88 12.28
N VAL A 100 2.29 1.37 12.88
CA VAL A 100 0.96 1.31 12.25
C VAL A 100 0.50 2.67 11.75
N ASN A 101 0.65 3.74 12.53
CA ASN A 101 0.24 5.08 12.10
C ASN A 101 1.09 5.57 10.92
N GLU A 102 2.41 5.41 11.01
CA GLU A 102 3.35 5.83 9.99
C GLU A 102 3.09 5.12 8.66
N LEU A 103 2.91 3.79 8.70
CA LEU A 103 2.59 2.96 7.54
C LEU A 103 1.35 3.46 6.81
N ASN A 104 0.26 3.71 7.54
CA ASN A 104 -0.99 4.19 6.95
C ASN A 104 -0.86 5.58 6.34
N VAL A 105 -0.17 6.51 7.01
CA VAL A 105 0.06 7.87 6.49
C VAL A 105 0.90 7.85 5.23
N HIS A 106 1.99 7.08 5.22
CA HIS A 106 2.86 6.95 4.06
C HIS A 106 2.15 6.27 2.89
N ALA A 107 1.46 5.16 3.13
CA ALA A 107 0.68 4.47 2.09
C ALA A 107 -0.38 5.39 1.46
N ALA A 108 -1.09 6.17 2.27
CA ALA A 108 -2.07 7.15 1.78
C ALA A 108 -1.45 8.35 1.04
N THR A 109 -0.15 8.62 1.24
CA THR A 109 0.58 9.66 0.48
C THR A 109 1.05 9.14 -0.88
N LEU A 110 1.25 7.83 -1.01
CA LEU A 110 1.73 7.19 -2.24
C LEU A 110 0.62 6.89 -3.26
N ALA A 111 -0.58 6.61 -2.77
CA ALA A 111 -1.79 6.43 -3.57
C ALA A 111 -2.33 7.80 -4.04
#